data_AF-A0A7C3N4S3-F1
#
_entry.id   AF-A0A7C3N4S3-F1
#
_cell.length_a   1.000
_cell.length_b   1.000
_cell.length_c   1.000
_cell.angle_alpha   90.00
_cell.angle_beta   90.00
_cell.angle_gamma   90.00
#
_symmetry.space_group_name_H-M   'P 1'
#
loop_
_entity.id
_entity.type
_entity.pdbx_description
1 polymer ?
#
loop_
_entity_poly.entity_id
_entity_poly.type
_entity_poly.pdbx_seq_one_letter_code
_entity_poly.pdbx_strand_id
1 'polypeptide(L)' 'MLYYLKKFLNSSCDAMILLKKVDDPNRFGVAEFDESGRLVEKPKAPPSNYAIIGVYFLTPVIFNTVKRLAPNS' A
#
# COMPACT_ATOMS: atom_id res chain seq x y z
N MET A 1 -10.41 12.31 -3.69
CA MET A 1 -10.19 11.96 -2.28
C MET A 1 -11.45 11.44 -1.60
N LEU A 2 -12.54 12.22 -1.52
CA LEU A 2 -13.79 11.82 -0.84
C LEU A 2 -14.38 10.48 -1.32
N TYR A 3 -14.27 10.18 -2.61
CA TYR A 3 -14.67 8.89 -3.18
C TYR A 3 -13.97 7.71 -2.49
N TYR A 4 -12.64 7.78 -2.32
CA TYR A 4 -11.85 6.71 -1.71
C TYR A 4 -12.12 6.57 -0.21
N LEU A 5 -12.35 7.69 0.49
CA LEU A 5 -12.78 7.66 1.89
C LEU A 5 -14.11 6.93 2.03
N LYS A 6 -15.13 7.30 1.22
CA LYS A 6 -16.43 6.61 1.24
C LYS A 6 -16.30 5.13 0.87
N LYS A 7 -15.45 4.79 -0.09
CA LYS A 7 -15.19 3.40 -0.48
C LYS A 7 -14.59 2.60 0.68
N PHE A 8 -13.59 3.17 1.38
CA PHE A 8 -12.99 2.54 2.55
C PHE A 8 -14.01 2.34 3.68
N LEU A 9 -14.78 3.38 4.01
CA LEU A 9 -15.80 3.33 5.07
C LEU A 9 -16.93 2.32 4.79
N ASN A 10 -17.20 2.00 3.52
CA ASN A 10 -18.19 1.00 3.11
C ASN A 10 -17.57 -0.38 2.84
N SER A 11 -16.27 -0.56 3.07
CA SER A 11 -15.58 -1.84 2.92
C SER A 11 -15.41 -2.54 4.27
N SER A 12 -15.14 -3.84 4.25
CA SER A 12 -14.74 -4.61 5.44
C SER A 12 -13.21 -4.67 5.60
N CYS A 13 -12.45 -3.80 4.91
CA CYS A 13 -10.99 -3.84 4.92
C CYS A 13 -10.42 -3.10 6.12
N ASP A 14 -9.39 -3.66 6.76
CA ASP A 14 -8.65 -2.98 7.83
C ASP A 14 -7.69 -1.89 7.32
N ALA A 15 -7.31 -1.97 6.04
CA ALA A 15 -6.43 -1.02 5.39
C ALA A 15 -6.78 -0.86 3.92
N MET A 16 -6.58 0.35 3.40
CA MET A 16 -6.64 0.64 1.97
C MET A 16 -5.49 1.58 1.60
N ILE A 17 -4.71 1.13 0.63
CA ILE A 17 -3.56 1.84 0.08
C ILE A 17 -3.94 2.32 -1.33
N LEU A 18 -3.57 3.56 -1.67
CA LEU A 18 -3.73 4.06 -3.02
C LEU A 18 -2.46 3.85 -3.84
N LEU A 19 -2.65 3.54 -5.11
CA LEU A 19 -1.60 3.37 -6.09
C LEU A 19 -1.75 4.38 -7.22
N LYS A 20 -0.63 4.79 -7.80
CA LYS A 20 -0.59 5.66 -8.97
C LYS A 20 0.33 5.04 -10.01
N LYS A 21 -0.12 5.04 -11.26
CA LYS A 21 0.76 4.71 -12.39
C LYS A 21 1.82 5.80 -12.55
N VAL A 22 3.09 5.40 -12.59
CA VAL A 22 4.25 6.28 -12.75
C VAL A 22 5.16 5.78 -13.86
N ASP A 23 5.99 6.67 -14.40
CA ASP A 23 6.91 6.32 -15.49
C ASP A 23 8.21 5.68 -14.98
N ASP A 24 8.65 6.01 -13.76
CA ASP A 24 9.84 5.44 -13.13
C ASP A 24 9.51 4.75 -11.78
N PRO A 25 8.96 3.52 -11.81
CA PRO A 25 8.51 2.82 -10.62
C PRO A 25 9.66 2.33 -9.70
N ASN A 26 10.89 2.21 -10.21
CA ASN A 26 12.05 1.70 -9.45
C ASN A 26 12.39 2.53 -8.19
N ARG A 27 11.90 3.77 -8.13
CA ARG A 27 12.16 4.71 -7.03
C ARG A 27 11.24 4.52 -5.83
N PHE A 28 10.22 3.66 -5.94
CA PHE A 28 9.12 3.58 -4.98
C PHE A 28 8.84 2.14 -4.54
N GLY A 29 7.93 1.98 -3.58
CA GLY A 29 7.24 0.70 -3.36
C GLY A 29 6.27 0.45 -4.50
N VAL A 30 6.43 -0.66 -5.21
CA VAL A 30 5.66 -1.02 -6.41
C VAL A 30 4.73 -2.18 -6.09
N ALA A 31 3.48 -2.07 -6.52
CA ALA A 31 2.50 -3.14 -6.35
C ALA A 31 2.74 -4.28 -7.34
N GLU A 32 2.70 -5.49 -6.81
CA GLU A 32 2.59 -6.74 -7.56
C GLU A 32 1.15 -7.23 -7.43
N PHE A 33 0.51 -7.44 -8.57
CA PHE A 33 -0.88 -7.89 -8.65
C PHE A 33 -0.91 -9.42 -8.80
N ASP A 34 -0.62 -10.13 -7.72
CA ASP A 34 -0.81 -11.57 -7.59
C ASP A 34 -2.05 -11.88 -6.70
N GLU A 35 -2.32 -13.15 -6.42
CA GLU A 35 -3.44 -13.55 -5.55
C GLU A 35 -3.32 -13.02 -4.12
N SER A 36 -2.11 -12.68 -3.68
CA SER A 36 -1.82 -12.20 -2.33
C SER A 36 -1.77 -10.68 -2.21
N GLY A 37 -1.57 -9.96 -3.33
CA GLY A 37 -1.38 -8.51 -3.39
C GLY A 37 -0.16 -8.06 -2.58
N ARG A 38 1.01 -7.93 -3.23
CA ARG A 38 2.28 -7.62 -2.54
C ARG A 38 2.81 -6.24 -2.93
N LEU A 39 3.62 -5.66 -2.06
CA LEU A 39 4.41 -4.46 -2.34
C LEU A 39 5.89 -4.81 -2.32
N VAL A 40 6.60 -4.42 -3.36
CA VAL A 40 8.05 -4.61 -3.50
C VAL A 40 8.74 -3.25 -3.38
N GLU A 41 9.64 -3.09 -2.41
CA GLU A 41 10.32 -1.82 -2.19
C GLU A 41 11.48 -1.62 -3.18
N LYS A 42 11.43 -0.54 -3.96
CA LYS A 42 12.47 -0.10 -4.91
C LYS A 42 13.03 -1.24 -5.76
N PRO A 43 12.17 -2.00 -6.48
CA PRO A 43 12.61 -3.13 -7.26
C PRO A 43 13.55 -2.69 -8.39
N LYS A 44 14.58 -3.49 -8.69
CA LYS A 44 15.41 -3.29 -9.89
C LYS A 44 14.66 -3.67 -11.18
N ALA A 45 13.74 -4.61 -11.08
CA ALA A 45 12.83 -5.05 -12.15
C ALA A 45 11.39 -4.93 -11.62
N PRO A 46 10.70 -3.81 -11.89
CA PRO A 46 9.38 -3.52 -11.34
C PRO A 46 8.33 -4.52 -11.81
N PRO A 47 7.53 -5.12 -10.91
CA PRO A 47 6.45 -6.03 -11.30
C PRO A 47 5.27 -5.30 -11.96
N SER A 48 5.18 -3.98 -11.79
CA SER A 48 4.22 -3.13 -12.48
C SER A 48 4.69 -1.67 -12.51
N ASN A 49 3.90 -0.80 -13.15
CA ASN A 49 4.12 0.65 -13.13
C ASN A 49 3.32 1.35 -12.01
N TYR A 50 2.74 0.61 -11.07
CA TYR A 50 1.89 1.17 -10.01
C TYR A 50 2.66 1.33 -8.71
N ALA A 51 3.04 2.57 -8.41
CA ALA A 51 3.72 2.94 -7.19
C ALA A 51 2.72 3.27 -6.07
N ILE A 52 3.11 2.93 -4.85
CA ILE A 52 2.44 3.39 -3.63
C ILE A 52 2.55 4.92 -3.52
N ILE A 53 1.42 5.56 -3.19
CA ILE A 53 1.42 6.99 -2.85
C ILE A 53 1.18 7.15 -1.35
N GLY A 54 1.58 8.30 -0.80
CA GLY A 54 1.50 8.62 0.64
C GLY A 54 0.08 8.84 1.18
N VAL A 55 -0.91 8.10 0.70
CA VAL A 55 -2.31 8.18 1.14
C VAL A 55 -2.76 6.79 1.58
N TYR A 56 -3.09 6.70 2.86
CA TYR A 56 -3.45 5.45 3.52
C TYR A 56 -4.74 5.66 4.31
N PHE A 57 -5.67 4.72 4.21
CA PHE A 57 -6.80 4.60 5.13
C PHE A 57 -6.57 3.36 5.99
N LEU A 58 -6.61 3.53 7.30
CA LEU A 58 -6.23 2.51 8.27
C LEU A 58 -7.26 2.48 9.40
N THR A 59 -7.68 1.29 9.79
CA THR A 59 -8.42 1.09 11.04
C THR A 59 -7.45 1.10 12.24
N PRO A 60 -7.94 1.25 13.48
CA PRO A 60 -7.10 1.19 14.68
C PRO A 60 -6.32 -0.12 14.87
N VAL A 61 -6.65 -1.20 14.13
CA VAL A 61 -5.90 -2.46 14.13
C VAL A 61 -4.41 -2.25 13.83
N ILE A 62 -4.07 -1.20 13.08
CA ILE A 62 -2.67 -0.85 12.77
C ILE A 62 -1.79 -0.71 14.01
N PHE A 63 -2.32 -0.20 15.12
CA PHE A 63 -1.53 -0.02 16.35
C PHE A 63 -1.07 -1.37 16.93
N ASN A 64 -1.88 -2.41 16.82
CA ASN A 64 -1.50 -3.75 17.24
C ASN A 64 -0.44 -4.35 16.31
N THR A 65 -0.56 -4.10 15.01
CA THR A 65 0.43 -4.53 14.02
C THR A 65 1.78 -3.86 14.26
N VAL A 66 1.81 -2.54 14.42
CA VAL A 66 3.04 -1.76 14.68
C VAL A 66 3.76 -2.26 15.94
N LYS A 67 3.03 -2.57 17.02
CA LYS A 67 3.62 -3.12 18.26
C LYS A 67 4.31 -4.48 18.07
N ARG A 68 3.89 -5.27 17.07
CA ARG A 68 4.48 -6.59 16.76
C ARG A 68 5.62 -6.52 15.76
N LEU A 69 5.79 -5.39 15.07
CA LEU A 69 6.95 -5.19 14.21
C LEU A 69 8.19 -5.10 15.10
N ALA A 70 9.17 -5.96 14.85
CA ALA A 70 10.48 -5.75 15.42
C ALA A 70 11.01 -4.40 14.92
N PRO A 71 11.69 -3.60 15.77
CA PRO A 71 12.43 -2.45 15.26
C PRO A 71 13.42 -2.98 14.21
N ASN A 72 13.24 -2.56 12.97
CA ASN A 72 14.23 -2.81 11.93
C ASN A 72 15.37 -1.82 12.15
N SER A 73 16.59 -2.34 12.30
CA SER A 73 17.84 -1.56 12.39
C SER A 73 18.07 -0.68 11.18
#